data_AF-A0A9P4JQY9-F1
#
_entry.id   AF-A0A9P4JQY9-F1
#
_cell.length_a   1.000
_cell.length_b   1.000
_cell.length_c   1.000
_cell.angle_alpha   90.00
_cell.angle_beta   90.00
_cell.angle_gamma   90.00
#
_symmetry.space_group_name_H-M   'P 1'
#
loop_
_entity.id
_entity.type
_entity.pdbx_description
1 polymer ?
#
loop_
_entity_poly.entity_id
_entity_poly.type
_entity_poly.pdbx_seq_one_letter_code
_entity_poly.pdbx_strand_id
1 'polypeptide(L)'
;MIPDADIDERDLEAEWQELYQQMQENRNAGLLSLTRQMPDSEEELDCDLGILDWVSYKAFEDVFNWRTQPDHHQSDMSEVHVNMTNDFLTIMWNKTYDDKDQSDAEFQDHPASFRVLLLQFILVFTHRLSDTNTFTTTESLASLRAEENDRFALWIQTHQPPLYRDQLDPIGQFPLPRDQALENRHELSSALSIHPTKRNWTELDIRQTPALKDLLGLFIQLTANRVRRGDWEMGEEWCDLVAQFMVQAVIEEYLCREEYGPEAFNAVFSFGCPKFKPSERDPDWMKDFRLLFCEKGSQSCKEKEVWSTLRQVYYDELRSITNDDCETIHFLERLTCARVRYPISDFETKVLGFLKELHASFKDKPDLIMIEERKITCHGVPLSAEENEKMFESWGLAC
;
A
#
# COMPACT_ATOMS: atom_id res chain seq x y z
N MET A 1 -79.62 20.92 -9.85
CA MET A 1 -78.31 20.46 -10.33
C MET A 1 -77.31 20.87 -9.26
N ILE A 2 -76.91 19.92 -8.45
CA ILE A 2 -75.93 20.09 -7.37
C ILE A 2 -74.55 19.98 -8.05
N PRO A 3 -73.63 20.93 -7.89
CA PRO A 3 -72.28 20.78 -8.42
C PRO A 3 -71.53 19.76 -7.56
N ASP A 4 -70.91 18.78 -8.22
CA ASP A 4 -69.94 17.87 -7.65
C ASP A 4 -68.85 18.67 -6.92
N ALA A 5 -68.79 18.48 -5.61
CA ALA A 5 -67.62 18.85 -4.83
C ALA A 5 -66.62 17.72 -5.01
N ASP A 6 -65.63 17.96 -5.86
CA ASP A 6 -64.40 17.18 -5.96
C ASP A 6 -63.83 17.01 -4.55
N ILE A 7 -63.84 15.77 -4.06
CA ILE A 7 -63.11 15.41 -2.86
C ILE A 7 -61.66 15.39 -3.31
N ASP A 8 -60.97 16.51 -3.10
CA ASP A 8 -59.53 16.65 -3.22
C ASP A 8 -58.90 15.60 -2.29
N GLU A 9 -58.56 14.43 -2.85
CA GLU A 9 -57.77 13.41 -2.19
C GLU A 9 -56.42 14.06 -1.90
N ARG A 10 -56.34 14.72 -0.74
CA ARG A 10 -55.09 15.20 -0.17
C ARG A 10 -54.13 14.03 -0.19
N ASP A 11 -53.12 14.17 -1.05
CA ASP A 11 -52.03 13.22 -1.17
C ASP A 11 -51.18 13.32 0.09
N LEU A 12 -51.63 12.61 1.13
CA LEU A 12 -51.00 12.54 2.42
C LEU A 12 -49.57 11.96 2.31
N GLU A 13 -49.26 11.25 1.24
CA GLU A 13 -47.94 10.68 1.00
C GLU A 13 -46.99 11.75 0.44
N ALA A 14 -47.46 12.62 -0.46
CA ALA A 14 -46.73 13.81 -0.89
C ALA A 14 -46.51 14.82 0.27
N GLU A 15 -47.55 15.09 1.08
CA GLU A 15 -47.43 15.94 2.27
C GLU A 15 -46.45 15.34 3.30
N TRP A 16 -46.42 14.01 3.46
CA TRP A 16 -45.45 13.32 4.32
C TRP A 16 -44.02 13.37 3.79
N GLN A 17 -43.82 13.25 2.47
CA GLN A 17 -42.50 13.37 1.85
C GLN A 17 -41.94 14.78 2.00
N GLU A 18 -42.75 15.82 1.79
CA GLU A 18 -42.35 17.21 2.03
C GLU A 18 -42.01 17.47 3.50
N LEU A 19 -42.79 16.93 4.45
CA LEU A 19 -42.51 17.02 5.89
C LEU A 19 -41.23 16.26 6.27
N TYR A 20 -40.97 15.09 5.66
CA TYR A 20 -39.77 14.30 5.91
C TYR A 20 -38.52 15.01 5.38
N GLN A 21 -38.64 15.66 4.21
CA GLN A 21 -37.58 16.43 3.57
C GLN A 21 -37.29 17.72 4.36
N GLN A 22 -38.32 18.44 4.80
CA GLN A 22 -38.17 19.57 5.72
C GLN A 22 -37.61 19.18 7.09
N MET A 23 -37.92 17.99 7.61
CA MET A 23 -37.34 17.50 8.86
C MET A 23 -35.87 17.07 8.71
N GLN A 24 -35.46 16.53 7.56
CA GLN A 24 -34.05 16.27 7.26
C GLN A 24 -33.25 17.56 7.09
N GLU A 25 -33.80 18.55 6.37
CA GLU A 25 -33.17 19.86 6.21
C GLU A 25 -33.04 20.60 7.55
N ASN A 26 -34.07 20.56 8.41
CA ASN A 26 -34.03 21.22 9.73
C ASN A 26 -33.21 20.47 10.79
N ARG A 27 -33.06 19.14 10.71
CA ARG A 27 -32.13 18.39 11.59
C ARG A 27 -30.67 18.69 11.29
N ASN A 28 -30.35 18.97 10.02
CA ASN A 28 -28.99 19.25 9.57
C ASN A 28 -28.63 20.74 9.67
N ALA A 29 -29.62 21.64 9.61
CA ALA A 29 -29.39 23.09 9.67
C ALA A 29 -28.84 23.61 11.01
N GLY A 30 -29.05 22.88 12.12
CA GLY A 30 -28.61 23.31 13.46
C GLY A 30 -27.33 22.64 13.99
N LEU A 31 -26.92 21.50 13.41
CA LEU A 31 -25.76 20.74 13.89
C LEU A 31 -24.52 20.84 12.97
N LEU A 32 -24.69 21.33 11.74
CA LEU A 32 -23.61 21.49 10.74
C LEU A 32 -23.19 22.95 10.51
N SER A 33 -23.61 23.91 11.35
CA SER A 33 -23.18 25.32 11.21
C SER A 33 -21.74 25.58 11.71
N LEU A 34 -20.85 24.60 11.57
CA LEU A 34 -19.39 24.77 11.69
C LEU A 34 -18.69 24.69 10.33
N THR A 35 -19.37 24.27 9.25
CA THR A 35 -18.84 24.42 7.89
C THR A 35 -19.10 25.84 7.42
N ARG A 36 -18.17 26.75 7.78
CA ARG A 36 -17.95 27.96 6.98
C ARG A 36 -17.53 27.45 5.60
N GLN A 37 -18.43 27.51 4.61
CA GLN A 37 -18.02 27.37 3.22
C GLN A 37 -16.99 28.47 2.97
N MET A 38 -15.78 28.06 2.62
CA MET A 38 -14.76 29.02 2.23
C MET A 38 -15.21 29.61 0.88
N PRO A 39 -15.06 30.93 0.68
CA PRO A 39 -15.47 31.56 -0.57
C PRO A 39 -14.62 31.12 -1.77
N ASP A 40 -13.49 30.46 -1.51
CA ASP A 40 -12.55 29.95 -2.50
C ASP A 40 -12.42 28.42 -2.37
N SER A 41 -12.66 27.71 -3.48
CA SER A 41 -12.60 26.25 -3.54
C SER A 41 -11.17 25.72 -3.51
N GLU A 42 -10.18 26.51 -3.94
CA GLU A 42 -8.75 26.18 -3.84
C GLU A 42 -8.29 26.21 -2.37
N GLU A 43 -8.64 27.27 -1.63
CA GLU A 43 -8.31 27.38 -0.20
C GLU A 43 -8.99 26.26 0.63
N GLU A 44 -10.20 25.83 0.25
CA GLU A 44 -10.89 24.70 0.89
C GLU A 44 -10.14 23.38 0.65
N LEU A 45 -9.70 23.13 -0.58
CA LEU A 45 -8.92 21.94 -0.92
C LEU A 45 -7.59 21.91 -0.16
N ASP A 46 -6.86 23.01 -0.09
CA ASP A 46 -5.61 23.11 0.68
C ASP A 46 -5.82 22.79 2.17
N CYS A 47 -6.91 23.31 2.77
CA CYS A 47 -7.26 23.00 4.14
C CYS A 47 -7.59 21.51 4.32
N ASP A 48 -8.37 20.93 3.41
CA ASP A 48 -8.73 19.51 3.45
C ASP A 48 -7.47 18.63 3.32
N LEU A 49 -6.58 18.96 2.38
CA LEU A 49 -5.30 18.27 2.20
C LEU A 49 -4.41 18.36 3.44
N GLY A 50 -4.38 19.52 4.10
CA GLY A 50 -3.65 19.71 5.37
C GLY A 50 -4.20 18.88 6.53
N ILE A 51 -5.53 18.77 6.64
CA ILE A 51 -6.18 17.89 7.63
C ILE A 51 -5.87 16.43 7.33
N LEU A 52 -6.04 16.00 6.08
CA LEU A 52 -5.75 14.64 5.65
C LEU A 52 -4.30 14.26 5.94
N ASP A 53 -3.37 15.18 5.69
CA ASP A 53 -1.95 14.94 5.96
C ASP A 53 -1.67 14.71 7.44
N TRP A 54 -2.27 15.52 8.30
CA TRP A 54 -2.16 15.40 9.75
C TRP A 54 -2.75 14.09 10.27
N VAL A 55 -3.99 13.74 9.89
CA VAL A 55 -4.63 12.51 10.36
C VAL A 55 -3.82 11.29 9.89
N SER A 56 -3.37 11.28 8.63
CA SER A 56 -2.56 10.20 8.07
C SER A 56 -1.22 10.05 8.79
N TYR A 57 -0.59 11.16 9.17
CA TYR A 57 0.63 11.17 9.97
C TYR A 57 0.41 10.55 11.35
N LYS A 58 -0.65 10.94 12.07
CA LYS A 58 -0.99 10.36 13.38
C LYS A 58 -1.31 8.86 13.28
N ALA A 59 -2.06 8.46 12.25
CA ALA A 59 -2.37 7.06 12.00
C ALA A 59 -1.09 6.24 11.76
N PHE A 60 -0.13 6.78 11.03
CA PHE A 60 1.18 6.14 10.84
C PHE A 60 1.91 5.97 12.18
N GLU A 61 1.95 7.01 13.03
CA GLU A 61 2.56 6.93 14.36
C GLU A 61 1.89 5.86 15.23
N ASP A 62 0.56 5.79 15.21
CA ASP A 62 -0.21 4.78 15.95
C ASP A 62 0.18 3.35 15.53
N VAL A 63 0.28 3.08 14.23
CA VAL A 63 0.64 1.74 13.72
C VAL A 63 2.05 1.35 14.16
N PHE A 64 3.02 2.26 14.07
CA PHE A 64 4.38 1.97 14.50
C PHE A 64 4.51 1.85 16.02
N ASN A 65 3.81 2.70 16.77
CA ASN A 65 3.77 2.60 18.23
C ASN A 65 3.20 1.25 18.65
N TRP A 66 2.09 0.82 18.04
CA TRP A 66 1.52 -0.51 18.24
C TRP A 66 2.55 -1.61 17.92
N ARG A 67 3.20 -1.58 16.74
CA ARG A 67 4.19 -2.59 16.36
C ARG A 67 5.42 -2.68 17.28
N THR A 68 5.79 -1.59 17.95
CA THR A 68 6.90 -1.63 18.93
C THR A 68 6.52 -2.29 20.26
N GLN A 69 5.23 -2.57 20.51
CA GLN A 69 4.80 -3.20 21.73
C GLN A 69 5.17 -4.70 21.73
N PRO A 70 5.69 -5.25 22.85
CA PRO A 70 6.02 -6.67 22.96
C PRO A 70 4.83 -7.60 22.67
N ASP A 71 3.63 -7.15 23.02
CA ASP A 71 2.39 -7.92 22.93
C ASP A 71 1.47 -7.42 21.79
N HIS A 72 2.02 -6.80 20.75
CA HIS A 72 1.21 -6.18 19.68
C HIS A 72 0.24 -7.14 18.98
N HIS A 73 0.56 -8.43 18.88
CA HIS A 73 -0.39 -9.42 18.36
C HIS A 73 -1.51 -9.79 19.35
N GLN A 74 -1.39 -9.43 20.63
CA GLN A 74 -2.39 -9.67 21.68
C GLN A 74 -3.31 -8.46 21.90
N SER A 75 -2.82 -7.24 21.71
CA SER A 75 -3.61 -6.00 21.82
C SER A 75 -4.01 -5.49 20.44
N ASP A 76 -5.27 -5.10 20.27
CA ASP A 76 -5.71 -4.46 19.03
C ASP A 76 -5.15 -3.04 18.92
N MET A 77 -4.79 -2.64 17.71
CA MET A 77 -4.33 -1.29 17.41
C MET A 77 -5.49 -0.29 17.57
N SER A 78 -5.19 0.92 18.03
CA SER A 78 -6.15 2.02 17.94
C SER A 78 -6.45 2.33 16.48
N GLU A 79 -7.69 2.10 16.05
CA GLU A 79 -8.13 2.40 14.69
C GLU A 79 -8.68 3.83 14.55
N VAL A 80 -8.61 4.68 15.60
CA VAL A 80 -9.24 6.01 15.59
C VAL A 80 -8.73 6.87 14.45
N HIS A 81 -7.41 7.09 14.33
CA HIS A 81 -6.85 7.90 13.25
C HIS A 81 -6.94 7.21 11.88
N VAL A 82 -6.96 5.87 11.84
CA VAL A 82 -7.15 5.13 10.59
C VAL A 82 -8.57 5.34 10.05
N ASN A 83 -9.57 5.19 10.91
CA ASN A 83 -10.98 5.42 10.57
C ASN A 83 -11.22 6.88 10.22
N MET A 84 -10.66 7.83 10.99
CA MET A 84 -10.71 9.25 10.65
C MET A 84 -10.08 9.54 9.28
N THR A 85 -8.94 8.91 8.95
CA THR A 85 -8.31 9.06 7.64
C THR A 85 -9.26 8.58 6.54
N ASN A 86 -9.83 7.39 6.69
CA ASN A 86 -10.75 6.81 5.71
C ASN A 86 -12.05 7.61 5.54
N ASP A 87 -12.64 8.05 6.65
CA ASP A 87 -13.85 8.87 6.66
C ASP A 87 -13.60 10.22 5.99
N PHE A 88 -12.46 10.87 6.31
CA PHE A 88 -12.10 12.14 5.73
C PHE A 88 -11.82 12.04 4.23
N LEU A 89 -11.09 11.00 3.81
CA LEU A 89 -10.90 10.66 2.41
C LEU A 89 -12.23 10.49 1.67
N THR A 90 -13.16 9.75 2.26
CA THR A 90 -14.51 9.56 1.69
C THR A 90 -15.27 10.87 1.57
N ILE A 91 -15.18 11.74 2.58
CA ILE A 91 -15.79 13.08 2.54
C ILE A 91 -15.17 13.91 1.42
N MET A 92 -13.84 13.98 1.36
CA MET A 92 -13.08 14.74 0.37
C MET A 92 -13.43 14.31 -1.06
N TRP A 93 -13.47 13.01 -1.36
CA TRP A 93 -13.83 12.52 -2.70
C TRP A 93 -15.31 12.67 -3.06
N ASN A 94 -16.18 12.79 -2.07
CA ASN A 94 -17.59 13.10 -2.29
C ASN A 94 -17.88 14.60 -2.41
N LYS A 95 -16.94 15.46 -1.99
CA LYS A 95 -17.03 16.90 -2.25
C LYS A 95 -16.85 17.16 -3.75
N THR A 96 -17.65 18.09 -4.26
CA THR A 96 -17.51 18.57 -5.64
C THR A 96 -16.57 19.76 -5.63
N TYR A 97 -15.29 19.52 -5.87
CA TYR A 97 -14.38 20.62 -6.24
C TYR A 97 -14.72 21.07 -7.67
N ASP A 98 -14.59 22.38 -7.94
CA ASP A 98 -15.05 23.00 -9.20
C ASP A 98 -14.38 22.37 -10.45
N ASP A 99 -13.16 21.86 -10.30
CA ASP A 99 -12.42 21.10 -11.31
C ASP A 99 -11.82 19.82 -10.69
N LYS A 100 -12.42 18.66 -11.03
CA LYS A 100 -11.97 17.36 -10.52
C LYS A 100 -10.58 16.99 -11.01
N ASP A 101 -10.28 17.25 -12.28
CA ASP A 101 -9.00 16.87 -12.88
C ASP A 101 -7.85 17.66 -12.24
N GLN A 102 -8.10 18.94 -11.93
CA GLN A 102 -7.15 19.78 -11.19
C GLN A 102 -7.00 19.31 -9.74
N SER A 103 -8.10 19.02 -9.04
CA SER A 103 -8.04 18.54 -7.65
C SER A 103 -7.30 17.21 -7.49
N ASP A 104 -7.43 16.31 -8.46
CA ASP A 104 -6.71 15.02 -8.48
C ASP A 104 -5.21 15.24 -8.70
N ALA A 105 -4.84 16.17 -9.58
CA ALA A 105 -3.43 16.53 -9.81
C ALA A 105 -2.81 17.18 -8.56
N GLU A 106 -3.52 18.11 -7.93
CA GLU A 106 -3.07 18.77 -6.70
C GLU A 106 -2.91 17.78 -5.55
N PHE A 107 -3.84 16.83 -5.37
CA PHE A 107 -3.69 15.76 -4.39
C PHE A 107 -2.45 14.89 -4.66
N GLN A 108 -2.22 14.51 -5.92
CA GLN A 108 -1.07 13.69 -6.30
C GLN A 108 0.27 14.36 -5.99
N ASP A 109 0.35 15.68 -6.16
CA ASP A 109 1.54 16.47 -5.85
C ASP A 109 1.64 16.80 -4.34
N HIS A 110 0.52 16.89 -3.63
CA HIS A 110 0.49 17.19 -2.19
C HIS A 110 1.13 16.08 -1.34
N PRO A 111 1.93 16.40 -0.29
CA PRO A 111 2.54 15.41 0.61
C PRO A 111 1.59 14.36 1.20
N ALA A 112 0.32 14.73 1.42
CA ALA A 112 -0.72 13.86 1.95
C ALA A 112 -0.90 12.59 1.13
N SER A 113 -0.83 12.66 -0.21
CA SER A 113 -1.04 11.46 -1.04
C SER A 113 0.03 10.40 -0.78
N PHE A 114 1.29 10.80 -0.61
CA PHE A 114 2.35 9.87 -0.24
C PHE A 114 2.10 9.23 1.13
N ARG A 115 1.70 10.02 2.14
CA ARG A 115 1.43 9.49 3.49
C ARG A 115 0.23 8.56 3.52
N VAL A 116 -0.83 8.86 2.77
CA VAL A 116 -1.99 7.97 2.60
C VAL A 116 -1.57 6.65 1.96
N LEU A 117 -0.81 6.69 0.86
CA LEU A 117 -0.30 5.49 0.18
C LEU A 117 0.60 4.66 1.10
N LEU A 118 1.48 5.32 1.85
CA LEU A 118 2.36 4.69 2.82
C LEU A 118 1.56 4.02 3.95
N LEU A 119 0.57 4.72 4.50
CA LEU A 119 -0.33 4.21 5.54
C LEU A 119 -1.11 2.99 5.04
N GLN A 120 -1.70 3.07 3.84
CA GLN A 120 -2.40 1.96 3.20
C GLN A 120 -1.50 0.73 3.09
N PHE A 121 -0.29 0.89 2.55
CA PHE A 121 0.67 -0.20 2.42
C PHE A 121 0.99 -0.85 3.78
N ILE A 122 1.29 -0.04 4.79
CA ILE A 122 1.65 -0.54 6.12
C ILE A 122 0.49 -1.27 6.78
N LEU A 123 -0.73 -0.73 6.70
CA LEU A 123 -1.91 -1.36 7.29
C LEU A 123 -2.13 -2.76 6.69
N VAL A 124 -2.13 -2.85 5.37
CA VAL A 124 -2.29 -4.13 4.67
C VAL A 124 -1.12 -5.06 4.98
N PHE A 125 0.13 -4.61 4.88
CA PHE A 125 1.31 -5.43 5.15
C PHE A 125 1.31 -6.02 6.56
N THR A 126 1.01 -5.18 7.56
CA THR A 126 1.03 -5.58 8.97
C THR A 126 -0.17 -6.43 9.40
N HIS A 127 -1.30 -6.33 8.70
CA HIS A 127 -2.54 -7.03 9.03
C HIS A 127 -2.98 -8.08 7.99
N ARG A 128 -2.17 -8.36 6.95
CA ARG A 128 -2.54 -9.31 5.87
C ARG A 128 -2.95 -10.69 6.40
N LEU A 129 -2.35 -11.12 7.52
CA LEU A 129 -2.59 -12.40 8.18
C LEU A 129 -3.52 -12.26 9.41
N SER A 130 -4.20 -11.12 9.56
CA SER A 130 -5.18 -10.92 10.63
C SER A 130 -6.51 -11.60 10.25
N ASP A 131 -7.23 -12.06 11.26
CA ASP A 131 -8.54 -12.68 11.11
C ASP A 131 -9.71 -11.68 11.22
N THR A 132 -9.49 -10.53 11.86
CA THR A 132 -10.54 -9.53 12.10
C THR A 132 -10.61 -8.46 11.01
N ASN A 133 -9.47 -7.96 10.57
CA ASN A 133 -9.38 -6.84 9.63
C ASN A 133 -8.06 -6.93 8.86
N THR A 134 -8.15 -7.15 7.55
CA THR A 134 -6.99 -7.15 6.63
C THR A 134 -6.75 -5.78 6.01
N PHE A 135 -7.60 -4.79 6.31
CA PHE A 135 -7.65 -3.47 5.66
C PHE A 135 -7.73 -3.57 4.12
N THR A 136 -8.29 -4.67 3.62
CA THR A 136 -8.53 -4.91 2.20
C THR A 136 -9.93 -5.46 1.99
N THR A 137 -10.63 -4.97 0.96
CA THR A 137 -11.88 -5.57 0.52
C THR A 137 -11.61 -6.66 -0.53
N THR A 138 -12.55 -7.61 -0.69
CA THR A 138 -12.46 -8.63 -1.74
C THR A 138 -12.35 -8.02 -3.14
N GLU A 139 -13.03 -6.90 -3.39
CA GLU A 139 -12.97 -6.17 -4.65
C GLU A 139 -11.60 -5.53 -4.87
N SER A 140 -11.07 -4.82 -3.88
CA SER A 140 -9.74 -4.22 -3.96
C SER A 140 -8.65 -5.27 -4.17
N LEU A 141 -8.74 -6.41 -3.49
CA LEU A 141 -7.80 -7.51 -3.66
C LEU A 141 -7.91 -8.17 -5.05
N ALA A 142 -9.12 -8.30 -5.59
CA ALA A 142 -9.33 -8.80 -6.94
C ALA A 142 -8.74 -7.84 -7.99
N SER A 143 -8.94 -6.54 -7.83
CA SER A 143 -8.35 -5.51 -8.69
C SER A 143 -6.82 -5.52 -8.64
N LEU A 144 -6.22 -5.64 -7.44
CA LEU A 144 -4.77 -5.74 -7.27
C LEU A 144 -4.19 -6.95 -8.00
N ARG A 145 -4.85 -8.10 -7.88
CA ARG A 145 -4.45 -9.33 -8.60
C ARG A 145 -4.63 -9.21 -10.11
N ALA A 146 -5.65 -8.49 -10.58
CA ALA A 146 -5.83 -8.22 -11.99
C ALA A 146 -4.68 -7.37 -12.54
N GLU A 147 -4.27 -6.32 -11.83
CA GLU A 147 -3.12 -5.48 -12.22
C GLU A 147 -1.82 -6.28 -12.26
N GLU A 148 -1.57 -7.13 -11.27
CA GLU A 148 -0.40 -8.03 -11.26
C GLU A 148 -0.40 -9.02 -12.45
N ASN A 149 -1.57 -9.55 -12.82
CA ASN A 149 -1.71 -10.42 -13.98
C ASN A 149 -1.45 -9.68 -15.30
N ASP A 150 -1.99 -8.45 -15.44
CA ASP A 150 -1.77 -7.61 -16.62
C ASP A 150 -0.29 -7.25 -16.78
N ARG A 151 0.36 -6.89 -15.66
CA ARG A 151 1.81 -6.64 -15.59
C ARG A 151 2.60 -7.87 -16.05
N PHE A 152 2.28 -9.05 -15.52
CA PHE A 152 2.97 -10.27 -15.89
C PHE A 152 2.76 -10.65 -17.37
N ALA A 153 1.53 -10.53 -17.87
CA ALA A 153 1.20 -10.78 -19.27
C ALA A 153 2.01 -9.87 -20.21
N LEU A 154 2.17 -8.60 -19.85
CA LEU A 154 3.00 -7.67 -20.60
C LEU A 154 4.50 -8.02 -20.53
N TRP A 155 4.98 -8.45 -19.36
CA TRP A 155 6.36 -8.89 -19.20
C TRP A 155 6.70 -10.04 -20.15
N ILE A 156 5.84 -11.06 -20.26
CA ILE A 156 6.03 -12.20 -21.17
C ILE A 156 6.15 -11.75 -22.64
N GLN A 157 5.37 -10.72 -23.03
CA GLN A 157 5.41 -10.19 -24.39
C GLN A 157 6.73 -9.44 -24.69
N THR A 158 7.31 -8.79 -23.69
CA THR A 158 8.50 -7.94 -23.84
C THR A 158 9.81 -8.67 -23.62
N HIS A 159 9.83 -9.56 -22.65
CA HIS A 159 10.99 -10.28 -22.20
C HIS A 159 10.87 -11.72 -22.68
N GLN A 160 11.08 -11.90 -23.98
CA GLN A 160 11.27 -13.20 -24.59
C GLN A 160 12.75 -13.59 -24.51
N PRO A 161 13.08 -14.76 -23.92
CA PRO A 161 12.18 -15.71 -23.28
C PRO A 161 11.81 -15.39 -21.81
N PRO A 162 10.76 -16.02 -21.25
CA PRO A 162 10.51 -16.01 -19.81
C PRO A 162 11.75 -16.47 -19.05
N LEU A 163 11.95 -15.92 -17.85
CA LEU A 163 13.14 -16.18 -17.03
C LEU A 163 13.30 -17.69 -16.80
N TYR A 164 12.22 -18.41 -16.45
CA TYR A 164 12.19 -19.87 -16.35
C TYR A 164 11.48 -20.51 -17.56
N ARG A 165 12.20 -21.31 -18.36
CA ARG A 165 11.65 -22.11 -19.50
C ARG A 165 11.36 -23.58 -19.15
N ASP A 166 12.05 -24.12 -18.15
CA ASP A 166 12.07 -25.56 -17.84
C ASP A 166 10.99 -25.94 -16.81
N GLN A 167 10.86 -27.23 -16.49
CA GLN A 167 10.06 -27.67 -15.34
C GLN A 167 10.70 -27.14 -14.04
N LEU A 168 10.06 -26.18 -13.38
CA LEU A 168 10.49 -25.64 -12.07
C LEU A 168 10.62 -26.76 -11.03
N ASP A 169 9.69 -27.69 -11.11
CA ASP A 169 9.59 -28.88 -10.29
C ASP A 169 9.49 -30.13 -11.21
N PRO A 170 10.64 -30.67 -11.65
CA PRO A 170 10.66 -31.82 -12.56
C PRO A 170 10.17 -33.11 -11.90
N ILE A 171 10.08 -33.16 -10.58
CA ILE A 171 9.68 -34.35 -9.81
C ILE A 171 8.18 -34.32 -9.47
N GLY A 172 7.54 -33.15 -9.55
CA GLY A 172 6.12 -33.00 -9.21
C GLY A 172 5.88 -33.06 -7.71
N GLN A 173 6.72 -32.39 -6.93
CA GLN A 173 6.54 -32.14 -5.50
C GLN A 173 5.40 -31.15 -5.20
N PHE A 174 5.06 -30.27 -6.16
CA PHE A 174 4.01 -29.27 -6.04
C PHE A 174 2.74 -29.66 -6.81
N PRO A 175 1.55 -29.28 -6.33
CA PRO A 175 1.30 -28.58 -5.06
C PRO A 175 1.60 -29.47 -3.85
N LEU A 176 2.02 -28.85 -2.74
CA LEU A 176 2.29 -29.60 -1.52
C LEU A 176 1.01 -30.27 -0.99
N PRO A 177 1.12 -31.42 -0.32
CA PRO A 177 0.01 -32.00 0.43
C PRO A 177 -0.55 -30.98 1.44
N ARG A 178 -1.89 -30.94 1.58
CA ARG A 178 -2.57 -29.97 2.44
C ARG A 178 -2.04 -29.94 3.87
N ASP A 179 -1.74 -31.10 4.45
CA ASP A 179 -1.23 -31.18 5.83
C ASP A 179 0.15 -30.51 5.97
N GLN A 180 1.00 -30.63 4.96
CA GLN A 180 2.31 -29.97 4.91
C GLN A 180 2.17 -28.45 4.70
N ALA A 181 1.23 -28.03 3.85
CA ALA A 181 0.93 -26.61 3.65
C ALA A 181 0.37 -25.97 4.94
N LEU A 182 -0.48 -26.69 5.68
CA LEU A 182 -0.99 -26.26 6.99
C LEU A 182 0.15 -26.12 8.02
N GLU A 183 1.05 -27.09 8.08
CA GLU A 183 2.25 -27.03 8.92
C GLU A 183 3.10 -25.79 8.59
N ASN A 184 3.37 -25.54 7.31
CA ASN A 184 4.08 -24.34 6.86
C ASN A 184 3.37 -23.03 7.27
N ARG A 185 2.03 -22.97 7.21
CA ARG A 185 1.26 -21.80 7.68
C ARG A 185 1.36 -21.62 9.19
N HIS A 186 1.35 -22.71 9.96
CA HIS A 186 1.56 -22.65 11.41
C HIS A 186 2.98 -22.24 11.79
N GLU A 187 3.99 -22.72 11.05
CA GLU A 187 5.39 -22.27 11.19
C GLU A 187 5.51 -20.77 10.90
N LEU A 188 4.94 -20.29 9.79
CA LEU A 188 4.88 -18.87 9.43
C LEU A 188 4.23 -18.03 10.54
N SER A 189 3.06 -18.46 11.02
CA SER A 189 2.36 -17.80 12.14
C SER A 189 3.21 -17.73 13.41
N SER A 190 3.96 -18.79 13.69
CA SER A 190 4.79 -18.90 14.89
C SER A 190 6.05 -18.05 14.78
N ALA A 191 6.68 -18.00 13.60
CA ALA A 191 7.81 -17.12 13.33
C ALA A 191 7.44 -15.64 13.48
N LEU A 192 6.20 -15.27 13.14
CA LEU A 192 5.67 -13.93 13.31
C LEU A 192 5.08 -13.66 14.69
N SER A 193 5.16 -14.60 15.64
CA SER A 193 4.59 -14.47 16.99
C SER A 193 3.10 -14.13 17.01
N ILE A 194 2.34 -14.57 15.99
CA ILE A 194 0.88 -14.38 15.93
C ILE A 194 0.24 -15.28 16.99
N HIS A 195 -0.64 -14.74 17.82
CA HIS A 195 -1.30 -15.50 18.89
C HIS A 195 -2.19 -16.62 18.32
N PRO A 196 -2.20 -17.86 18.88
CA PRO A 196 -2.95 -18.99 18.33
C PRO A 196 -4.44 -18.72 18.06
N THR A 197 -5.09 -17.90 18.89
CA THR A 197 -6.51 -17.56 18.70
C THR A 197 -6.78 -16.65 17.50
N LYS A 198 -5.76 -15.98 16.95
CA LYS A 198 -5.83 -15.11 15.77
C LYS A 198 -5.29 -15.80 14.50
N ARG A 199 -5.03 -17.11 14.55
CA ARG A 199 -4.50 -17.90 13.42
C ARG A 199 -5.59 -18.51 12.54
N ASN A 200 -6.82 -17.99 12.55
CA ASN A 200 -7.93 -18.61 11.81
C ASN A 200 -7.67 -18.72 10.29
N TRP A 201 -6.83 -17.83 9.74
CA TRP A 201 -6.37 -17.90 8.34
C TRP A 201 -5.53 -19.15 8.01
N THR A 202 -4.95 -19.84 9.00
CA THR A 202 -4.21 -21.09 8.75
C THR A 202 -5.17 -22.21 8.34
N GLU A 203 -6.39 -22.21 8.89
CA GLU A 203 -7.42 -23.24 8.63
C GLU A 203 -8.45 -22.82 7.56
N LEU A 204 -8.65 -21.51 7.37
CA LEU A 204 -9.55 -20.92 6.38
C LEU A 204 -8.90 -20.80 4.98
N ASP A 205 -9.67 -20.29 4.01
CA ASP A 205 -9.21 -20.03 2.64
C ASP A 205 -8.20 -18.88 2.61
N ILE A 206 -6.91 -19.21 2.73
CA ILE A 206 -5.78 -18.28 2.66
C ILE A 206 -5.82 -17.40 1.40
N ARG A 207 -6.51 -17.80 0.33
CA ARG A 207 -6.63 -17.02 -0.92
C ARG A 207 -7.43 -15.74 -0.73
N GLN A 208 -8.24 -15.61 0.32
CA GLN A 208 -8.96 -14.38 0.64
C GLN A 208 -8.08 -13.34 1.35
N THR A 209 -6.89 -13.73 1.78
CA THR A 209 -5.91 -12.81 2.37
C THR A 209 -4.93 -12.28 1.31
N PRO A 210 -4.47 -11.02 1.42
CA PRO A 210 -3.41 -10.48 0.57
C PRO A 210 -2.12 -11.30 0.71
N ALA A 211 -1.54 -11.71 -0.42
CA ALA A 211 -0.25 -12.40 -0.47
C ALA A 211 0.90 -11.39 -0.54
N LEU A 212 2.12 -11.78 -0.15
CA LEU A 212 3.29 -10.93 -0.38
C LEU A 212 3.49 -10.60 -1.88
N LYS A 213 3.15 -11.50 -2.81
CA LYS A 213 3.20 -11.16 -4.25
C LYS A 213 2.24 -10.03 -4.62
N ASP A 214 1.08 -9.95 -3.96
CA ASP A 214 0.06 -8.94 -4.23
C ASP A 214 0.57 -7.57 -3.75
N LEU A 215 1.36 -7.54 -2.67
CA LEU A 215 1.92 -6.31 -2.09
C LEU A 215 3.20 -5.82 -2.76
N LEU A 216 3.91 -6.68 -3.49
CA LEU A 216 5.21 -6.33 -4.09
C LEU A 216 5.09 -5.16 -5.08
N GLY A 217 4.06 -5.15 -5.92
CA GLY A 217 3.77 -4.04 -6.84
C GLY A 217 3.54 -2.73 -6.09
N LEU A 218 2.72 -2.75 -5.04
CA LEU A 218 2.43 -1.58 -4.21
C LEU A 218 3.68 -1.05 -3.50
N PHE A 219 4.55 -1.94 -3.01
CA PHE A 219 5.82 -1.55 -2.40
C PHE A 219 6.73 -0.80 -3.38
N ILE A 220 6.80 -1.27 -4.62
CA ILE A 220 7.59 -0.64 -5.68
C ILE A 220 6.97 0.71 -6.07
N GLN A 221 5.66 0.78 -6.29
CA GLN A 221 4.92 2.02 -6.61
C GLN A 221 5.11 3.09 -5.52
N LEU A 222 5.05 2.70 -4.25
CA LEU A 222 5.30 3.58 -3.11
C LEU A 222 6.67 4.28 -3.21
N THR A 223 7.71 3.54 -3.57
CA THR A 223 9.05 4.13 -3.75
C THR A 223 9.20 4.91 -5.05
N ALA A 224 8.50 4.52 -6.12
CA ALA A 224 8.43 5.30 -7.35
C ALA A 224 7.80 6.68 -7.12
N ASN A 225 6.78 6.77 -6.27
CA ASN A 225 6.16 8.04 -5.88
C ASN A 225 7.19 9.02 -5.30
N ARG A 226 8.10 8.54 -4.44
CA ARG A 226 9.20 9.34 -3.86
C ARG A 226 10.22 9.77 -4.92
N VAL A 227 10.62 8.86 -5.83
CA VAL A 227 11.50 9.25 -6.95
C VAL A 227 10.84 10.32 -7.81
N ARG A 228 9.53 10.25 -8.04
CA ARG A 228 8.78 11.22 -8.87
C ARG A 228 8.81 12.62 -8.24
N ARG A 229 8.72 12.69 -6.91
CA ARG A 229 8.88 13.92 -6.13
C ARG A 229 10.31 14.46 -6.10
N GLY A 230 11.28 13.65 -6.52
CA GLY A 230 12.70 14.04 -6.59
C GLY A 230 13.41 14.07 -5.25
N ASP A 231 12.85 13.43 -4.22
CA ASP A 231 13.36 13.46 -2.84
C ASP A 231 13.97 12.13 -2.39
N TRP A 232 13.96 11.12 -3.26
CA TRP A 232 14.54 9.80 -3.00
C TRP A 232 15.15 9.20 -4.28
N GLU A 233 16.18 8.39 -4.11
CA GLU A 233 16.80 7.63 -5.21
C GLU A 233 16.99 6.16 -4.82
N MET A 234 16.93 5.31 -5.84
CA MET A 234 17.11 3.87 -5.71
C MET A 234 18.55 3.51 -5.32
N GLY A 235 18.73 3.04 -4.08
CA GLY A 235 19.99 2.52 -3.57
C GLY A 235 20.12 0.99 -3.69
N GLU A 236 21.33 0.48 -3.49
CA GLU A 236 21.62 -0.97 -3.50
C GLU A 236 20.89 -1.70 -2.36
N GLU A 237 20.81 -1.10 -1.18
CA GLU A 237 20.09 -1.65 -0.02
C GLU A 237 18.59 -1.84 -0.31
N TRP A 238 17.98 -0.91 -1.05
CA TRP A 238 16.59 -1.04 -1.48
C TRP A 238 16.43 -2.16 -2.52
N CYS A 239 17.34 -2.25 -3.50
CA CYS A 239 17.32 -3.35 -4.48
C CYS A 239 17.41 -4.72 -3.80
N ASP A 240 18.29 -4.85 -2.80
CA ASP A 240 18.43 -6.05 -1.99
C ASP A 240 17.13 -6.36 -1.23
N LEU A 241 16.50 -5.35 -0.60
CA LEU A 241 15.22 -5.51 0.09
C LEU A 241 14.10 -5.97 -0.85
N VAL A 242 13.99 -5.39 -2.05
CA VAL A 242 13.01 -5.81 -3.07
C VAL A 242 13.26 -7.25 -3.50
N ALA A 243 14.52 -7.64 -3.70
CA ALA A 243 14.86 -9.00 -4.08
C ALA A 243 14.58 -10.02 -2.95
N GLN A 244 14.81 -9.65 -1.68
CA GLN A 244 14.36 -10.44 -0.52
C GLN A 244 12.84 -10.54 -0.48
N PHE A 245 12.11 -9.47 -0.81
CA PHE A 245 10.65 -9.47 -0.92
C PHE A 245 10.19 -10.51 -1.96
N MET A 246 10.82 -10.55 -3.13
CA MET A 246 10.55 -11.57 -4.15
C MET A 246 10.77 -12.98 -3.63
N VAL A 247 11.86 -13.23 -2.91
CA VAL A 247 12.12 -14.55 -2.31
C VAL A 247 11.01 -14.94 -1.31
N GLN A 248 10.63 -14.03 -0.41
CA GLN A 248 9.57 -14.31 0.55
C GLN A 248 8.21 -14.53 -0.13
N ALA A 249 7.91 -13.77 -1.19
CA ALA A 249 6.70 -13.96 -1.97
C ALA A 249 6.68 -15.36 -2.62
N VAL A 250 7.78 -15.82 -3.21
CA VAL A 250 7.85 -17.20 -3.75
C VAL A 250 7.70 -18.24 -2.63
N ILE A 251 8.37 -18.06 -1.50
CA ILE A 251 8.24 -19.00 -0.36
C ILE A 251 6.78 -19.08 0.10
N GLU A 252 6.08 -17.95 0.24
CA GLU A 252 4.67 -17.93 0.63
C GLU A 252 3.77 -18.62 -0.40
N GLU A 253 3.93 -18.31 -1.69
CA GLU A 253 3.09 -18.86 -2.76
C GLU A 253 3.18 -20.39 -2.84
N TYR A 254 4.40 -20.94 -2.83
CA TYR A 254 4.60 -22.37 -3.01
C TYR A 254 4.45 -23.16 -1.69
N LEU A 255 4.98 -22.67 -0.56
CA LEU A 255 4.95 -23.42 0.69
C LEU A 255 3.64 -23.26 1.47
N CYS A 256 2.98 -22.09 1.37
CA CYS A 256 1.79 -21.79 2.17
C CYS A 256 0.50 -21.79 1.33
N ARG A 257 0.55 -21.31 0.08
CA ARG A 257 -0.65 -21.14 -0.77
C ARG A 257 -0.88 -22.26 -1.78
N GLU A 258 -0.03 -23.28 -1.76
CA GLU A 258 -0.16 -24.49 -2.58
C GLU A 258 -0.11 -24.18 -4.10
N GLU A 259 0.61 -23.12 -4.50
CA GLU A 259 0.85 -22.83 -5.91
C GLU A 259 1.79 -23.87 -6.54
N TYR A 260 1.68 -24.00 -7.86
CA TYR A 260 2.48 -24.93 -8.66
C TYR A 260 2.74 -24.36 -10.06
N GLY A 261 3.69 -24.96 -10.78
CA GLY A 261 4.09 -24.49 -12.11
C GLY A 261 5.04 -23.28 -12.06
N PRO A 262 5.59 -22.84 -13.21
CA PRO A 262 6.53 -21.72 -13.28
C PRO A 262 5.87 -20.33 -13.28
N GLU A 263 4.55 -20.23 -13.42
CA GLU A 263 3.84 -18.97 -13.61
C GLU A 263 3.95 -18.05 -12.40
N ALA A 264 3.64 -18.56 -11.19
CA ALA A 264 3.73 -17.75 -9.97
C ALA A 264 5.15 -17.27 -9.70
N PHE A 265 6.15 -18.14 -9.88
CA PHE A 265 7.56 -17.78 -9.79
C PHE A 265 7.97 -16.67 -10.78
N ASN A 266 7.62 -16.85 -12.06
CA ASN A 266 7.93 -15.86 -13.09
C ASN A 266 7.17 -14.54 -12.87
N ALA A 267 5.95 -14.59 -12.35
CA ALA A 267 5.16 -13.40 -11.99
C ALA A 267 5.86 -12.60 -10.87
N VAL A 268 6.39 -13.26 -9.85
CA VAL A 268 7.12 -12.57 -8.77
C VAL A 268 8.43 -11.93 -9.26
N PHE A 269 9.17 -12.59 -10.17
CA PHE A 269 10.44 -12.07 -10.69
C PHE A 269 10.33 -11.17 -11.94
N SER A 270 9.12 -10.78 -12.35
CA SER A 270 8.88 -9.97 -13.56
C SER A 270 8.79 -8.46 -13.29
N PHE A 271 9.71 -7.95 -12.46
CA PHE A 271 9.86 -6.51 -12.23
C PHE A 271 11.17 -6.02 -12.83
N GLY A 272 11.12 -4.93 -13.59
CA GLY A 272 12.27 -4.44 -14.32
C GLY A 272 11.92 -3.36 -15.35
N CYS A 273 12.89 -3.03 -16.20
CA CYS A 273 12.71 -2.00 -17.22
C CYS A 273 11.89 -2.54 -18.42
N PRO A 274 10.71 -1.99 -18.72
CA PRO A 274 9.92 -2.42 -19.88
C PRO A 274 10.65 -2.13 -21.19
N LYS A 275 10.74 -3.12 -22.09
CA LYS A 275 11.46 -3.00 -23.39
C LYS A 275 10.69 -2.26 -24.49
N PHE A 276 9.55 -1.66 -24.18
CA PHE A 276 8.80 -0.81 -25.11
C PHE A 276 9.25 0.64 -25.02
N LYS A 277 9.05 1.41 -26.10
CA LYS A 277 9.18 2.87 -26.01
C LYS A 277 8.08 3.43 -25.10
N PRO A 278 8.37 4.48 -24.31
CA PRO A 278 7.35 5.16 -23.50
C PRO A 278 6.19 5.64 -24.37
N SER A 279 4.97 5.47 -23.88
CA SER A 279 3.74 5.99 -24.48
C SER A 279 2.96 6.80 -23.44
N GLU A 280 2.25 7.84 -23.88
CA GLU A 280 1.35 8.62 -23.00
C GLU A 280 0.20 7.76 -22.45
N ARG A 281 -0.13 6.66 -23.12
CA ARG A 281 -1.16 5.70 -22.71
C ARG A 281 -0.61 4.57 -21.82
N ASP A 282 0.66 4.62 -21.45
CA ASP A 282 1.22 3.62 -20.53
C ASP A 282 0.48 3.72 -19.18
N PRO A 283 0.08 2.58 -18.58
CA PRO A 283 -0.48 2.57 -17.23
C PRO A 283 0.55 3.08 -16.21
N ASP A 284 0.07 3.61 -15.09
CA ASP A 284 0.92 4.33 -14.13
C ASP A 284 2.00 3.45 -13.52
N TRP A 285 1.70 2.19 -13.20
CA TRP A 285 2.70 1.22 -12.74
C TRP A 285 3.86 1.03 -13.74
N MET A 286 3.62 1.18 -15.04
CA MET A 286 4.67 1.08 -16.05
C MET A 286 5.58 2.30 -16.02
N LYS A 287 5.00 3.50 -15.84
CA LYS A 287 5.75 4.75 -15.67
C LYS A 287 6.67 4.64 -14.44
N ASP A 288 6.14 4.08 -13.36
CA ASP A 288 6.88 3.85 -12.11
C ASP A 288 8.06 2.91 -12.27
N PHE A 289 7.85 1.80 -13.00
CA PHE A 289 8.93 0.86 -13.25
C PHE A 289 10.01 1.45 -14.14
N ARG A 290 9.65 2.28 -15.12
CA ARG A 290 10.63 3.00 -15.93
C ARG A 290 11.45 3.95 -15.09
N LEU A 291 10.80 4.66 -14.17
CA LEU A 291 11.44 5.61 -13.27
C LEU A 291 12.47 4.94 -12.35
N LEU A 292 12.12 3.76 -11.82
CA LEU A 292 12.98 3.01 -10.90
C LEU A 292 14.05 2.19 -11.61
N PHE A 293 13.70 1.40 -12.61
CA PHE A 293 14.55 0.34 -13.14
C PHE A 293 15.30 0.70 -14.42
N CYS A 294 14.92 1.76 -15.15
CA CYS A 294 15.61 2.16 -16.37
C CYS A 294 16.70 3.22 -16.09
N GLU A 295 17.76 3.21 -16.91
CA GLU A 295 18.78 4.27 -16.89
C GLU A 295 18.20 5.63 -17.32
N LYS A 296 18.51 6.70 -16.56
CA LYS A 296 18.08 8.07 -16.87
C LYS A 296 18.59 8.49 -18.26
N GLY A 297 17.69 8.94 -19.13
CA GLY A 297 18.04 9.46 -20.47
C GLY A 297 18.26 8.42 -21.56
N SER A 298 18.15 7.12 -21.26
CA SER A 298 18.34 6.05 -22.24
C SER A 298 17.10 5.87 -23.12
N GLN A 299 17.15 6.33 -24.38
CA GLN A 299 16.14 6.05 -25.42
C GLN A 299 15.93 4.54 -25.65
N SER A 300 16.89 3.71 -25.23
CA SER A 300 16.92 2.26 -25.40
C SER A 300 16.22 1.46 -24.29
N CYS A 301 15.63 2.11 -23.26
CA CYS A 301 15.04 1.41 -22.11
C CYS A 301 16.00 0.36 -21.53
N LYS A 302 17.25 0.79 -21.25
CA LYS A 302 18.27 -0.06 -20.64
C LYS A 302 18.00 -0.19 -19.14
N GLU A 303 17.92 -1.43 -18.66
CA GLU A 303 17.78 -1.74 -17.23
C GLU A 303 19.05 -1.39 -16.47
N LYS A 304 18.91 -0.84 -15.26
CA LYS A 304 20.03 -0.55 -14.36
C LYS A 304 20.74 -1.84 -13.96
N GLU A 305 22.05 -1.86 -14.13
CA GLU A 305 22.89 -3.04 -13.92
C GLU A 305 22.83 -3.60 -12.48
N VAL A 306 22.77 -2.71 -11.48
CA VAL A 306 22.64 -3.09 -10.06
C VAL A 306 21.38 -3.94 -9.84
N TRP A 307 20.25 -3.50 -10.41
CA TRP A 307 18.99 -4.23 -10.30
C TRP A 307 19.02 -5.55 -11.06
N SER A 308 19.47 -5.55 -12.31
CA SER A 308 19.49 -6.78 -13.13
C SER A 308 20.40 -7.85 -12.51
N THR A 309 21.53 -7.44 -11.93
CA THR A 309 22.47 -8.34 -11.25
C THR A 309 21.87 -8.91 -9.97
N LEU A 310 21.35 -8.07 -9.08
CA LEU A 310 20.76 -8.55 -7.81
C LEU A 310 19.53 -9.43 -8.06
N ARG A 311 18.63 -9.04 -8.96
CA ARG A 311 17.47 -9.86 -9.34
C ARG A 311 17.91 -11.25 -9.81
N GLN A 312 18.96 -11.33 -10.61
CA GLN A 312 19.50 -12.60 -11.11
C GLN A 312 20.10 -13.45 -9.98
N VAL A 313 20.82 -12.86 -9.04
CA VAL A 313 21.40 -13.58 -7.88
C VAL A 313 20.31 -14.26 -7.05
N TYR A 314 19.26 -13.52 -6.69
CA TYR A 314 18.15 -14.05 -5.90
C TYR A 314 17.28 -15.04 -6.68
N TYR A 315 17.14 -14.82 -7.99
CA TYR A 315 16.50 -15.75 -8.91
C TYR A 315 17.24 -17.10 -8.94
N ASP A 316 18.56 -17.09 -9.14
CA ASP A 316 19.40 -18.29 -9.19
C ASP A 316 19.49 -18.98 -7.83
N GLU A 317 19.29 -18.24 -6.74
CA GLU A 317 19.21 -18.82 -5.40
C GLU A 317 18.01 -19.76 -5.25
N LEU A 318 16.86 -19.45 -5.85
CA LEU A 318 15.67 -20.30 -5.73
C LEU A 318 15.58 -21.39 -6.80
N ARG A 319 16.34 -21.26 -7.88
CA ARG A 319 16.32 -22.23 -8.98
C ARG A 319 16.99 -23.55 -8.58
N SER A 320 16.42 -24.66 -9.07
CA SER A 320 17.05 -25.98 -9.00
C SER A 320 18.37 -25.97 -9.76
N ILE A 321 19.45 -26.39 -9.11
CA ILE A 321 20.80 -26.48 -9.71
C ILE A 321 21.24 -27.93 -9.65
N THR A 322 21.75 -28.44 -10.78
CA THR A 322 22.55 -29.66 -10.79
C THR A 322 23.99 -29.25 -10.50
N ASN A 323 24.50 -29.66 -9.35
CA ASN A 323 25.88 -29.37 -8.97
C ASN A 323 26.86 -30.18 -9.84
N ASP A 324 28.13 -29.77 -9.84
CA ASP A 324 29.22 -30.45 -10.57
C ASP A 324 29.39 -31.94 -10.18
N ASP A 325 28.91 -32.32 -8.98
CA ASP A 325 28.87 -33.69 -8.47
C ASP A 325 27.62 -34.49 -8.93
N CYS A 326 26.83 -33.98 -9.88
CA CYS A 326 25.59 -34.57 -10.39
C CYS A 326 24.46 -34.74 -9.36
N GLU A 327 24.57 -34.17 -8.16
CA GLU A 327 23.45 -34.06 -7.22
C GLU A 327 22.55 -32.88 -7.65
N THR A 328 21.29 -33.19 -7.94
CA THR A 328 20.27 -32.18 -8.25
C THR A 328 19.61 -31.74 -6.95
N ILE A 329 19.83 -30.50 -6.54
CA ILE A 329 19.07 -29.91 -5.42
C ILE A 329 17.69 -29.54 -5.93
N HIS A 330 16.65 -30.09 -5.32
CA HIS A 330 15.28 -29.91 -5.77
C HIS A 330 14.70 -28.56 -5.34
N PHE A 331 13.68 -28.10 -6.06
CA PHE A 331 13.07 -26.79 -5.81
C PHE A 331 12.55 -26.63 -4.38
N LEU A 332 11.89 -27.65 -3.81
CA LEU A 332 11.44 -27.63 -2.42
C LEU A 332 12.60 -27.48 -1.42
N GLU A 333 13.74 -28.13 -1.67
CA GLU A 333 14.93 -28.03 -0.83
C GLU A 333 15.51 -26.61 -0.90
N ARG A 334 15.55 -25.99 -2.10
CA ARG A 334 15.96 -24.59 -2.28
C ARG A 334 15.06 -23.63 -1.53
N LEU A 335 13.74 -23.79 -1.61
CA LEU A 335 12.78 -22.98 -0.85
C LEU A 335 12.98 -23.14 0.66
N THR A 336 13.24 -24.36 1.12
CA THR A 336 13.49 -24.64 2.54
C THR A 336 14.80 -23.99 3.02
N CYS A 337 15.88 -24.08 2.22
CA CYS A 337 17.14 -23.40 2.51
C CYS A 337 16.97 -21.87 2.51
N ALA A 338 16.25 -21.32 1.54
CA ALA A 338 15.97 -19.89 1.44
C ALA A 338 15.15 -19.41 2.65
N ARG A 339 14.16 -20.18 3.11
CA ARG A 339 13.37 -19.88 4.32
C ARG A 339 14.23 -19.81 5.58
N VAL A 340 15.27 -20.62 5.68
CA VAL A 340 16.25 -20.57 6.80
C VAL A 340 17.18 -19.37 6.65
N ARG A 341 17.65 -19.09 5.43
CA ARG A 341 18.60 -17.99 5.17
C ARG A 341 17.96 -16.61 5.28
N TYR A 342 16.69 -16.50 4.91
CA TYR A 342 15.89 -15.29 4.97
C TYR A 342 14.68 -15.56 5.87
N PRO A 343 14.85 -15.50 7.21
CA PRO A 343 13.72 -15.63 8.12
C PRO A 343 12.67 -14.55 7.86
N ILE A 344 11.39 -14.93 7.84
CA ILE A 344 10.28 -14.01 7.59
C ILE A 344 10.21 -12.87 8.63
N SER A 345 10.56 -13.13 9.89
CA SER A 345 10.61 -12.13 10.96
C SER A 345 11.63 -11.02 10.67
N ASP A 346 12.79 -11.40 10.15
CA ASP A 346 13.89 -10.49 9.85
C ASP A 346 13.53 -9.66 8.61
N PHE A 347 12.90 -10.29 7.62
CA PHE A 347 12.37 -9.62 6.46
C PHE A 347 11.28 -8.59 6.83
N GLU A 348 10.26 -8.96 7.61
CA GLU A 348 9.21 -8.01 8.04
C GLU A 348 9.82 -6.84 8.84
N THR A 349 10.83 -7.12 9.67
CA THR A 349 11.57 -6.08 10.41
C THR A 349 12.31 -5.13 9.47
N LYS A 350 12.99 -5.64 8.43
CA LYS A 350 13.67 -4.80 7.43
C LYS A 350 12.69 -3.96 6.63
N VAL A 351 11.56 -4.53 6.19
CA VAL A 351 10.52 -3.78 5.47
C VAL A 351 9.95 -2.68 6.35
N LEU A 352 9.56 -2.98 7.58
CA LEU A 352 9.02 -1.97 8.50
C LEU A 352 10.06 -0.90 8.86
N GLY A 353 11.32 -1.28 9.05
CA GLY A 353 12.43 -0.36 9.25
C GLY A 353 12.58 0.61 8.07
N PHE A 354 12.60 0.07 6.85
CA PHE A 354 12.65 0.87 5.63
C PHE A 354 11.46 1.81 5.51
N LEU A 355 10.23 1.36 5.77
CA LEU A 355 9.03 2.20 5.70
C LEU A 355 9.05 3.32 6.75
N LYS A 356 9.57 3.04 7.95
CA LYS A 356 9.79 4.04 9.00
C LYS A 356 10.80 5.10 8.57
N GLU A 357 11.91 4.67 7.98
CA GLU A 357 12.93 5.57 7.42
C GLU A 357 12.38 6.37 6.24
N LEU A 358 11.55 5.75 5.40
CA LEU A 358 10.92 6.41 4.26
C LEU A 358 9.97 7.53 4.71
N HIS A 359 9.21 7.29 5.79
CA HIS A 359 8.39 8.32 6.44
C HIS A 359 9.23 9.41 7.09
N ALA A 360 10.25 9.03 7.87
CA ALA A 360 11.07 9.98 8.62
C ALA A 360 11.98 10.84 7.72
N SER A 361 12.37 10.31 6.56
CA SER A 361 13.14 11.04 5.54
C SER A 361 12.27 11.92 4.65
N PHE A 362 10.95 11.95 4.86
CA PHE A 362 10.06 12.90 4.21
C PHE A 362 10.27 14.28 4.85
N LYS A 363 10.78 15.24 4.07
CA LYS A 363 11.33 16.50 4.58
C LYS A 363 10.29 17.39 5.24
N ASP A 364 9.08 17.40 4.69
CA ASP A 364 8.02 18.27 5.16
C ASP A 364 7.26 17.51 6.24
N LYS A 365 7.18 18.08 7.45
CA LYS A 365 6.27 17.57 8.47
C LYS A 365 4.91 18.23 8.23
N PRO A 366 3.76 17.57 8.47
CA PRO A 366 2.48 18.24 8.30
C PRO A 366 2.42 19.50 9.17
N ASP A 367 1.91 20.60 8.62
CA ASP A 367 1.91 21.91 9.28
C ASP A 367 1.23 21.86 10.65
N LEU A 368 0.11 21.15 10.75
CA LEU A 368 -0.62 20.96 12.00
C LEU A 368 0.22 20.24 13.07
N ILE A 369 1.10 19.31 12.69
CA ILE A 369 2.03 18.67 13.64
C ILE A 369 3.11 19.65 14.09
N MET A 370 3.63 20.48 13.17
CA MET A 370 4.62 21.50 13.52
C MET A 370 4.06 22.52 14.52
N ILE A 371 2.77 22.87 14.37
CA ILE A 371 2.04 23.72 15.29
C ILE A 371 1.88 23.03 16.66
N GLU A 372 1.42 21.77 16.69
CA GLU A 372 1.29 20.98 17.93
C GLU A 372 2.60 20.87 18.71
N GLU A 373 3.71 20.64 18.01
CA GLU A 373 5.03 20.48 18.63
C GLU A 373 5.73 21.81 18.94
N ARG A 374 5.13 22.93 18.53
CA ARG A 374 5.71 24.26 18.57
C ARG A 374 7.09 24.33 17.93
N LYS A 375 7.27 23.66 16.79
CA LYS A 375 8.53 23.59 16.04
C LYS A 375 8.26 23.76 14.55
N ILE A 376 8.29 25.00 14.09
CA ILE A 376 8.13 25.29 12.68
C ILE A 376 9.43 24.99 11.92
N THR A 377 9.28 24.30 10.78
CA THR A 377 10.35 24.10 9.81
C THR A 377 9.94 24.73 8.48
N CYS A 378 10.88 25.41 7.81
CA CYS A 378 10.68 25.95 6.47
C CYS A 378 11.55 25.15 5.50
N HIS A 379 10.94 24.44 4.56
CA HIS A 379 11.63 23.54 3.62
C HIS A 379 12.53 22.51 4.33
N GLY A 380 12.05 21.96 5.44
CA GLY A 380 12.79 21.01 6.28
C GLY A 380 13.91 21.62 7.13
N VAL A 381 14.07 22.94 7.17
CA VAL A 381 15.03 23.64 8.03
C VAL A 381 14.31 24.22 9.25
N PRO A 382 14.69 23.84 10.48
CA PRO A 382 14.04 24.38 11.68
C PRO A 382 14.35 25.86 11.85
N LEU A 383 13.33 26.65 12.21
CA LEU A 383 13.52 28.05 12.59
C LEU A 383 14.33 28.16 13.89
N SER A 384 15.02 29.29 14.07
CA SER A 384 15.63 29.58 15.37
C SER A 384 14.56 29.76 16.44
N ALA A 385 14.92 29.55 17.71
CA ALA A 385 13.98 29.66 18.82
C ALA A 385 13.27 31.04 18.85
N GLU A 386 14.02 32.12 18.57
CA GLU A 386 13.48 33.49 18.53
C GLU A 386 12.52 33.72 17.35
N GLU A 387 12.82 33.17 16.17
CA GLU A 387 11.95 33.29 14.99
C GLU A 387 10.67 32.48 15.17
N ASN A 388 10.81 31.27 15.72
CA ASN A 388 9.69 30.39 16.02
C ASN A 388 8.73 31.05 17.03
N GLU A 389 9.24 31.62 18.13
CA GLU A 389 8.42 32.31 19.13
C GLU A 389 7.69 33.54 18.55
N LYS A 390 8.38 34.37 17.76
CA LYS A 390 7.76 35.51 17.06
C LYS A 390 6.66 35.07 16.09
N MET A 391 6.83 33.92 15.45
CA MET A 391 5.83 33.38 14.53
C MET A 391 4.56 32.96 15.28
N PHE A 392 4.70 32.22 16.38
CA PHE A 392 3.58 31.88 17.27
C PHE A 392 2.90 33.13 17.88
N GLU A 393 3.66 34.16 18.26
CA GLU A 393 3.10 35.45 18.70
C GLU A 393 2.29 36.12 17.58
N SER A 394 2.83 36.18 16.36
CA SER A 394 2.16 36.80 15.22
C SER A 394 0.86 36.11 14.82
N TRP A 395 0.77 34.80 15.08
CA TRP A 395 -0.43 34.00 14.82
C TRP A 395 -1.42 33.98 16.00
N GLY A 396 -1.11 34.66 17.11
CA GLY A 396 -1.96 34.66 18.30
C GLY A 396 -1.99 33.32 19.04
N LEU A 397 -0.95 32.50 18.84
CA LEU A 397 -0.77 31.16 19.43
C LEU A 397 0.32 31.16 20.53
N ALA A 398 0.79 32.33 20.97
CA ALA A 398 1.66 32.47 22.12
C ALA A 398 0.87 32.21 23.42
N CYS A 399 1.48 31.51 24.37
CA CYS A 399 0.85 31.21 25.67
C CYS A 399 1.09 32.33 26.68
#